data_AF-E5XMT5-F1
#
_entry.id   AF-E5XMT5-F1
#
_cell.length_a   1.000
_cell.length_b   1.000
_cell.length_c   1.000
_cell.angle_alpha   90.00
_cell.angle_beta   90.00
_cell.angle_gamma   90.00
#
_symmetry.space_group_name_H-M   'P 1'
#
loop_
_entity.id
_entity.type
_entity.pdbx_description
1 polymer ?
#
loop_
_entity_poly.entity_id
_entity_poly.type
_entity_poly.pdbx_seq_one_letter_code
_entity_poly.pdbx_strand_id
1 'polypeptide(L)'
;MYATTLTGAQEGTCMTGVFVVQRNVREKSVERERLNWDGSDSLPPWHEISKMVEPEPHVLAVPMLRLDSADSEIAFRAAAMLGAGHRTSDEVRRIDLPLWHRYSATATAELRGLELRIEFLGREYMTIPVKPRFAYLLGVSQSLGLNIVNPEEGHFYGALRLKGTDLPAPHCAVIRGKLTPKLVEDALGWTRMTPLADALGFKADGKIHTETVTYGADADGEFIPRNLERKKCALCGSGEGQLTREHCTPKWLADRMNVTPVVVRMLCSSCNGKFGKTFEEPVAELHEKGWLIVPAHRSVVLRWAVKTAIMLSTASGVRIPPELFAFLDGDSTDDRLTVHFHESPQRQLQGYRYTLTHFRGEYEDSFLFSMLFDRHFFVVARPADPVPPLGALANVSRWHPTHLPGHERGLRGDTQHDAILREHFDIDLEYDPVPTKPPQPRR
;
A
#
# COMPACT_ATOMS: atom_id res chain seq x y z
N MET A 1 -0.48 -26.58 -8.69
CA MET A 1 -1.52 -25.87 -9.45
C MET A 1 -2.26 -26.90 -10.29
N TYR A 2 -3.55 -27.12 -10.06
CA TYR A 2 -4.38 -27.88 -11.00
C TYR A 2 -5.11 -26.89 -11.89
N ALA A 3 -4.94 -27.03 -13.21
CA ALA A 3 -5.65 -26.24 -14.22
C ALA A 3 -6.48 -27.21 -15.05
N THR A 4 -7.79 -26.96 -15.16
CA THR A 4 -8.65 -27.66 -16.12
C THR A 4 -8.98 -26.71 -17.26
N THR A 5 -8.58 -27.09 -18.47
CA THR A 5 -8.65 -26.29 -19.71
C THR A 5 -10.01 -26.51 -20.42
N LEU A 6 -10.69 -25.42 -20.81
CA LEU A 6 -11.91 -25.42 -21.64
C LEU A 6 -11.66 -24.77 -23.01
N THR A 7 -11.24 -25.52 -24.02
CA THR A 7 -10.94 -24.94 -25.35
C THR A 7 -12.21 -24.63 -26.16
N GLY A 8 -12.35 -23.39 -26.62
CA GLY A 8 -13.25 -22.97 -27.69
C GLY A 8 -12.43 -22.28 -28.80
N ALA A 9 -12.66 -22.66 -30.06
CA ALA A 9 -11.95 -22.10 -31.21
C ALA A 9 -12.82 -21.07 -31.94
N GLN A 10 -12.32 -19.84 -32.06
CA GLN A 10 -12.63 -18.93 -33.17
C GLN A 10 -11.32 -18.60 -33.89
N GLU A 11 -11.38 -18.36 -35.20
CA GLU A 11 -10.20 -18.19 -36.05
C GLU A 11 -9.22 -17.15 -35.49
N GLY A 12 -8.01 -17.60 -35.15
CA GLY A 12 -6.90 -16.75 -34.71
C GLY A 12 -6.66 -16.63 -33.19
N THR A 13 -7.53 -17.14 -32.32
CA THR A 13 -7.33 -17.08 -30.85
C THR A 13 -7.84 -18.36 -30.19
N CYS A 14 -6.98 -19.08 -29.47
CA CYS A 14 -7.41 -20.23 -28.67
C CYS A 14 -7.93 -19.71 -27.33
N MET A 15 -9.22 -19.92 -27.06
CA MET A 15 -9.85 -19.42 -25.84
C MET A 15 -10.05 -20.55 -24.86
N THR A 16 -9.55 -20.37 -23.64
CA THR A 16 -9.62 -21.38 -22.60
C THR A 16 -10.26 -20.83 -21.33
N GLY A 17 -11.43 -21.34 -20.94
CA GLY A 17 -11.88 -21.20 -19.55
C GLY A 17 -11.05 -22.11 -18.64
N VAL A 18 -10.32 -21.53 -17.68
CA VAL A 18 -9.48 -22.27 -16.72
C VAL A 18 -9.97 -21.96 -15.32
N PHE A 19 -9.97 -22.93 -14.41
CA PHE A 19 -10.00 -22.61 -12.98
C PHE A 19 -8.73 -23.13 -12.34
N VAL A 20 -8.13 -22.29 -11.49
CA VAL A 20 -6.84 -22.56 -10.88
C VAL A 20 -7.03 -22.88 -9.41
N VAL A 21 -6.51 -24.05 -9.00
CA VAL A 21 -6.59 -24.52 -7.61
C VAL A 21 -5.21 -24.52 -6.95
N GLN A 22 -5.08 -23.77 -5.85
CA GLN A 22 -3.85 -23.63 -5.07
C GLN A 22 -4.02 -23.99 -3.59
N ARG A 23 -2.97 -24.61 -3.02
CA ARG A 23 -2.83 -24.91 -1.58
C ARG A 23 -2.06 -23.78 -0.93
N ASN A 24 -2.62 -23.14 0.10
CA ASN A 24 -1.90 -22.15 0.88
C ASN A 24 -1.19 -22.82 2.07
N VAL A 25 0.11 -22.56 2.27
CA VAL A 25 0.87 -22.95 3.47
C VAL A 25 1.84 -21.81 3.79
N ARG A 26 1.51 -20.95 4.76
CA ARG A 26 2.51 -20.17 5.52
C ARG A 26 2.12 -20.00 6.99
N GLU A 27 3.16 -20.09 7.82
CA GLU A 27 3.19 -20.32 9.26
C GLU A 27 2.89 -19.11 10.16
N LYS A 28 2.38 -19.47 11.36
CA LYS A 28 2.47 -18.85 12.70
C LYS A 28 1.81 -17.49 12.94
N SER A 29 0.61 -17.57 13.52
CA SER A 29 0.11 -16.62 14.51
C SER A 29 -0.25 -17.37 15.81
N VAL A 30 0.20 -16.84 16.95
CA VAL A 30 -0.22 -17.26 18.28
C VAL A 30 -1.32 -16.31 18.71
N GLU A 31 -2.57 -16.78 18.77
CA GLU A 31 -3.68 -16.03 19.36
C GLU A 31 -3.85 -16.42 20.83
N ARG A 32 -3.91 -15.41 21.70
CA ARG A 32 -4.30 -15.52 23.11
C ARG A 32 -5.70 -14.94 23.24
N GLU A 33 -6.71 -15.79 23.43
CA GLU A 33 -8.02 -15.36 23.91
C GLU A 33 -8.16 -15.65 25.41
N ARG A 34 -8.64 -14.63 26.14
CA ARG A 34 -9.03 -14.70 27.55
C ARG A 34 -10.46 -15.23 27.63
N LEU A 35 -10.66 -16.32 28.35
CA LEU A 35 -11.99 -16.74 28.83
C LEU A 35 -12.15 -16.37 30.30
N ASN A 36 -13.35 -15.87 30.62
CA ASN A 36 -13.75 -15.25 31.88
C ASN A 36 -13.52 -16.15 33.11
N TRP A 37 -12.93 -15.56 34.14
CA TRP A 37 -12.64 -16.16 35.43
C TRP A 37 -13.80 -15.91 36.41
N ASP A 38 -14.27 -16.97 37.06
CA ASP A 38 -15.38 -17.00 38.00
C ASP A 38 -14.90 -16.91 39.47
N GLY A 39 -14.13 -15.87 39.79
CA GLY A 39 -14.11 -15.30 41.14
C GLY A 39 -13.86 -16.22 42.35
N SER A 40 -13.03 -17.26 42.26
CA SER A 40 -12.58 -18.02 43.43
C SER A 40 -11.13 -17.67 43.82
N ASP A 41 -10.93 -17.22 45.06
CA ASP A 41 -9.68 -16.69 45.66
C ASP A 41 -8.53 -17.71 45.85
N SER A 42 -8.09 -18.31 44.75
CA SER A 42 -6.78 -18.97 44.70
C SER A 42 -6.21 -18.86 43.29
N LEU A 43 -5.19 -18.03 43.12
CA LEU A 43 -4.45 -17.86 41.86
C LEU A 43 -3.91 -19.23 41.38
N PRO A 44 -4.25 -19.71 40.17
CA PRO A 44 -3.63 -20.91 39.64
C PRO A 44 -2.18 -20.60 39.20
N PRO A 45 -1.23 -21.53 39.41
CA PRO A 45 0.10 -21.43 38.84
C PRO A 45 -0.02 -21.45 37.31
N TRP A 46 0.73 -20.56 36.65
CA TRP A 46 0.82 -20.44 35.19
C TRP A 46 1.30 -21.74 34.55
N HIS A 47 0.40 -22.69 34.35
CA HIS A 47 0.64 -23.81 33.44
C HIS A 47 0.35 -23.34 32.02
N GLU A 48 1.42 -23.35 31.22
CA GLU A 48 1.43 -23.22 29.78
C GLU A 48 0.30 -24.03 29.13
N ILE A 49 -0.66 -23.34 28.51
CA ILE A 49 -1.44 -23.92 27.42
C ILE A 49 -1.07 -23.16 26.16
N SER A 50 0.13 -23.41 25.67
CA SER A 50 0.56 -23.11 24.31
C SER A 50 0.15 -24.28 23.39
N LYS A 51 -1.16 -24.52 23.25
CA LYS A 51 -1.62 -25.38 22.14
C LYS A 51 -1.46 -24.56 20.86
N MET A 52 -0.39 -24.84 20.13
CA MET A 52 -0.17 -24.39 18.77
C MET A 52 -1.41 -24.83 17.96
N VAL A 53 -2.24 -23.88 17.53
CA VAL A 53 -3.32 -24.17 16.58
C VAL A 53 -2.62 -24.41 15.25
N GLU A 54 -2.59 -25.66 14.80
CA GLU A 54 -2.10 -25.96 13.47
C GLU A 54 -3.00 -25.26 12.45
N PRO A 55 -2.45 -24.45 11.52
CA PRO A 55 -3.26 -23.79 10.52
C PRO A 55 -3.96 -24.84 9.66
N GLU A 56 -5.29 -24.76 9.59
CA GLU A 56 -6.07 -25.64 8.74
C GLU A 56 -5.76 -25.34 7.26
N PRO A 57 -5.49 -26.37 6.43
CA PRO A 57 -5.24 -26.15 5.01
C PRO A 57 -6.50 -25.62 4.34
N HIS A 58 -6.33 -24.65 3.45
CA HIS A 58 -7.39 -24.12 2.60
C HIS A 58 -7.05 -24.35 1.13
N VAL A 59 -8.10 -24.55 0.35
CA VAL A 59 -8.04 -24.64 -1.10
C VAL A 59 -8.76 -23.46 -1.70
N LEU A 60 -8.07 -22.76 -2.60
CA LEU A 60 -8.55 -21.57 -3.27
C LEU A 60 -8.85 -21.91 -4.72
N ALA A 61 -9.93 -21.35 -5.27
CA ALA A 61 -10.30 -21.48 -6.67
C ALA A 61 -10.62 -20.12 -7.28
N VAL A 62 -9.99 -19.86 -8.42
CA VAL A 62 -10.22 -18.67 -9.24
C VAL A 62 -10.80 -19.11 -10.58
N PRO A 63 -12.05 -18.75 -10.90
CA PRO A 63 -12.56 -18.82 -12.28
C PRO A 63 -11.77 -17.84 -13.12
N MET A 64 -11.14 -18.33 -14.19
CA MET A 64 -10.24 -17.54 -15.02
C MET A 64 -10.57 -17.74 -16.51
N LEU A 65 -10.57 -16.65 -17.27
CA LEU A 65 -10.53 -16.70 -18.72
C LEU A 65 -9.10 -16.57 -19.19
N ARG A 66 -8.64 -17.55 -19.95
CA ARG A 66 -7.36 -17.53 -20.64
C ARG A 66 -7.56 -17.25 -22.13
N LEU A 67 -6.87 -16.24 -22.64
CA LEU A 67 -6.86 -15.84 -24.04
C LEU A 67 -5.48 -16.10 -24.61
N ASP A 68 -5.33 -17.13 -25.44
CA ASP A 68 -4.07 -17.43 -26.11
C ASP A 68 -4.10 -16.79 -27.52
N SER A 69 -3.31 -15.72 -27.70
CA SER A 69 -3.13 -15.06 -28.99
C SER A 69 -1.85 -15.55 -29.67
N ALA A 70 -1.92 -15.83 -30.97
CA ALA A 70 -0.72 -16.08 -31.78
C ALA A 70 -0.01 -14.77 -32.18
N ASP A 71 -0.66 -13.63 -31.99
CA ASP A 71 -0.19 -12.30 -32.37
C ASP A 71 0.01 -11.42 -31.13
N SER A 72 1.20 -10.86 -30.99
CA SER A 72 1.62 -10.00 -29.88
C SER A 72 0.79 -8.71 -29.81
N GLU A 73 0.52 -8.07 -30.95
CA GLU A 73 -0.25 -6.83 -31.01
C GLU A 73 -1.71 -7.05 -30.58
N ILE A 74 -2.30 -8.17 -31.02
CA ILE A 74 -3.65 -8.57 -30.60
C ILE A 74 -3.68 -8.80 -29.08
N ALA A 75 -2.68 -9.46 -28.51
CA ALA A 75 -2.59 -9.69 -27.06
C ALA A 75 -2.48 -8.37 -26.28
N PHE A 76 -1.65 -7.43 -26.75
CA PHE A 76 -1.53 -6.10 -26.14
C PHE A 76 -2.83 -5.30 -26.19
N ARG A 77 -3.51 -5.28 -27.34
CA ARG A 77 -4.80 -4.61 -27.49
C ARG A 77 -5.85 -5.23 -26.57
N ALA A 78 -5.94 -6.55 -26.51
CA ALA A 78 -6.84 -7.26 -25.60
C ALA A 78 -6.52 -6.93 -24.13
N ALA A 79 -5.24 -6.88 -23.75
CA ALA A 79 -4.83 -6.52 -22.40
C ALA A 79 -5.23 -5.09 -22.04
N ALA A 80 -4.98 -4.12 -22.92
CA ALA A 80 -5.39 -2.73 -22.73
C ALA A 80 -6.91 -2.59 -22.61
N MET A 81 -7.67 -3.26 -23.50
CA MET A 81 -9.14 -3.22 -23.47
C MET A 81 -9.71 -3.82 -22.20
N LEU A 82 -9.18 -4.96 -21.77
CA LEU A 82 -9.68 -5.69 -20.61
C LEU A 82 -9.05 -5.20 -19.29
N GLY A 83 -8.15 -4.22 -19.32
CA GLY A 83 -7.49 -3.69 -18.13
C GLY A 83 -6.56 -4.69 -17.46
N ALA A 84 -5.88 -5.54 -18.24
CA ALA A 84 -4.91 -6.52 -17.76
C ALA A 84 -3.49 -5.94 -17.78
N GLY A 85 -2.75 -6.13 -16.68
CA GLY A 85 -1.36 -5.69 -16.54
C GLY A 85 -0.36 -6.77 -16.97
N HIS A 86 0.75 -6.35 -17.55
CA HIS A 86 1.85 -7.23 -17.97
C HIS A 86 2.54 -7.92 -16.77
N ARG A 87 2.96 -9.18 -16.95
CA ARG A 87 3.73 -9.98 -16.00
C ARG A 87 4.84 -10.73 -16.71
N THR A 88 6.04 -10.65 -16.15
CA THR A 88 7.19 -11.43 -16.65
C THR A 88 7.04 -12.92 -16.33
N SER A 89 7.70 -13.80 -17.09
CA SER A 89 7.61 -15.26 -16.89
C SER A 89 8.10 -15.74 -15.52
N ASP A 90 9.02 -15.00 -14.89
CA ASP A 90 9.53 -15.31 -13.55
C ASP A 90 8.54 -14.91 -12.44
N GLU A 91 7.72 -13.90 -12.68
CA GLU A 91 6.62 -13.50 -11.80
C GLU A 91 5.52 -14.56 -11.78
N VAL A 92 5.15 -15.08 -12.96
CA VAL A 92 4.11 -16.11 -13.10
C VAL A 92 4.39 -17.36 -12.27
N ARG A 93 5.67 -17.72 -12.11
CA ARG A 93 6.09 -18.87 -11.27
C ARG A 93 5.90 -18.64 -9.77
N ARG A 94 5.73 -17.39 -9.33
CA ARG A 94 5.62 -16.97 -7.92
C ARG A 94 4.22 -16.52 -7.52
N ILE A 95 3.28 -16.46 -8.45
CA ILE A 95 1.90 -16.04 -8.18
C ILE A 95 1.18 -17.15 -7.41
N ASP A 96 0.64 -16.79 -6.23
CA ASP A 96 -0.17 -17.69 -5.43
C ASP A 96 -1.65 -17.73 -5.87
N LEU A 97 -2.11 -16.72 -6.63
CA LEU A 97 -3.45 -16.67 -7.24
C LEU A 97 -3.44 -15.80 -8.52
N PRO A 98 -3.94 -16.30 -9.66
CA PRO A 98 -3.97 -15.54 -10.92
C PRO A 98 -5.17 -14.57 -10.96
N LEU A 99 -5.24 -13.68 -9.97
CA LEU A 99 -6.22 -12.61 -9.84
C LEU A 99 -5.48 -11.28 -9.77
N TRP A 100 -5.97 -10.30 -10.52
CA TRP A 100 -5.56 -8.91 -10.30
C TRP A 100 -6.19 -8.38 -9.00
N HIS A 101 -5.59 -7.35 -8.39
CA HIS A 101 -6.11 -6.75 -7.15
C HIS A 101 -7.24 -5.74 -7.39
N ARG A 102 -7.42 -5.31 -8.64
CA ARG A 102 -8.50 -4.41 -9.07
C ARG A 102 -9.31 -5.05 -10.17
N TYR A 103 -10.58 -4.67 -10.21
CA TYR A 103 -11.39 -4.94 -11.38
C TYR A 103 -11.01 -4.00 -12.52
N SER A 104 -11.19 -4.48 -13.74
CA SER A 104 -11.14 -3.63 -14.93
C SER A 104 -12.15 -2.48 -14.80
N ALA A 105 -11.70 -1.26 -15.11
CA ALA A 105 -12.56 -0.09 -15.19
C ALA A 105 -13.38 -0.06 -16.50
N THR A 106 -12.89 -0.75 -17.53
CA THR A 106 -13.40 -0.69 -18.90
C THR A 106 -14.18 -1.93 -19.31
N ALA A 107 -14.04 -3.04 -18.59
CA ALA A 107 -14.69 -4.30 -18.91
C ALA A 107 -15.39 -4.95 -17.71
N THR A 108 -16.49 -5.64 -17.99
CA THR A 108 -17.26 -6.41 -16.99
C THR A 108 -17.63 -7.77 -17.55
N ALA A 109 -18.01 -8.70 -16.67
CA ALA A 109 -18.51 -10.01 -17.04
C ALA A 109 -19.97 -10.17 -16.59
N GLU A 110 -20.74 -10.97 -17.31
CA GLU A 110 -22.10 -11.36 -16.94
C GLU A 110 -22.24 -12.87 -17.15
N LEU A 111 -22.83 -13.56 -16.18
CA LEU A 111 -23.10 -14.99 -16.29
C LEU A 111 -24.61 -15.19 -16.47
N ARG A 112 -25.02 -15.68 -17.64
CA ARG A 112 -26.42 -16.03 -17.95
C ARG A 112 -26.54 -17.55 -18.10
N GLY A 113 -26.93 -18.22 -17.03
CA GLY A 113 -26.95 -19.69 -16.99
C GLY A 113 -25.54 -20.25 -17.15
N LEU A 114 -25.27 -20.89 -18.30
CA LEU A 114 -23.96 -21.44 -18.65
C LEU A 114 -23.26 -20.64 -19.77
N GLU A 115 -23.69 -19.41 -20.02
CA GLU A 115 -23.03 -18.48 -20.93
C GLU A 115 -22.35 -17.37 -20.14
N LEU A 116 -21.03 -17.26 -20.28
CA LEU A 116 -20.25 -16.13 -19.81
C LEU A 116 -20.17 -15.08 -20.91
N ARG A 117 -20.68 -13.88 -20.65
CA ARG A 117 -20.57 -12.72 -21.53
C ARG A 117 -19.55 -11.76 -20.96
N ILE A 118 -18.70 -11.21 -21.81
CA ILE A 118 -17.77 -10.15 -21.45
C ILE A 118 -18.17 -8.92 -22.25
N GLU A 119 -18.27 -7.81 -21.55
CA GLU A 119 -18.57 -6.52 -22.14
C GLU A 119 -17.41 -5.56 -21.95
N PHE A 120 -17.13 -4.78 -22.98
CA PHE A 120 -16.17 -3.69 -22.96
C PHE A 120 -16.92 -2.39 -23.26
N LEU A 121 -16.80 -1.40 -22.36
CA LEU A 121 -17.50 -0.11 -22.44
C LEU A 121 -19.01 -0.24 -22.73
N GLY A 122 -19.65 -1.22 -22.07
CA GLY A 122 -21.09 -1.48 -22.18
C GLY A 122 -21.54 -2.14 -23.49
N ARG A 123 -20.60 -2.63 -24.32
CA ARG A 123 -20.91 -3.40 -25.53
C ARG A 123 -20.42 -4.83 -25.37
N GLU A 124 -21.19 -5.78 -25.88
CA GLU A 124 -20.78 -7.19 -25.90
C GLU A 124 -19.48 -7.32 -26.71
N TYR A 125 -18.45 -7.82 -26.04
CA TYR A 125 -17.15 -8.10 -26.62
C TYR A 125 -17.08 -9.57 -27.05
N MET A 126 -17.50 -10.48 -26.16
CA MET A 126 -17.53 -11.91 -26.46
C MET A 126 -18.49 -12.67 -25.55
N THR A 127 -18.95 -13.83 -26.03
CA THR A 127 -19.80 -14.77 -25.30
C THR A 127 -19.20 -16.17 -25.38
N ILE A 128 -19.08 -16.86 -24.25
CA ILE A 128 -18.37 -18.14 -24.11
C ILE A 128 -19.23 -19.12 -23.31
N PRO A 129 -19.46 -20.35 -23.79
CA PRO A 129 -20.09 -21.39 -22.99
C PRO A 129 -19.15 -21.85 -21.86
N VAL A 130 -19.69 -22.02 -20.66
CA VAL A 130 -18.94 -22.44 -19.47
C VAL A 130 -19.53 -23.71 -18.84
N LYS A 131 -18.68 -24.49 -18.16
CA LYS A 131 -19.14 -25.67 -17.43
C LYS A 131 -19.91 -25.26 -16.15
N PRO A 132 -20.85 -26.08 -15.68
CA PRO A 132 -21.58 -25.83 -14.43
C PRO A 132 -20.68 -25.51 -13.23
N ARG A 133 -19.53 -26.19 -13.12
CA ARG A 133 -18.58 -25.95 -12.03
C ARG A 133 -17.93 -24.58 -12.10
N PHE A 134 -17.57 -24.12 -13.30
CA PHE A 134 -17.03 -22.79 -13.51
C PHE A 134 -18.07 -21.73 -13.16
N ALA A 135 -19.31 -21.91 -13.67
CA ALA A 135 -20.44 -21.03 -13.37
C ALA A 135 -20.71 -20.95 -11.86
N TYR A 136 -20.68 -22.09 -11.15
CA TYR A 136 -20.82 -22.13 -9.69
C TYR A 136 -19.72 -21.33 -8.98
N LEU A 137 -18.44 -21.61 -9.28
CA LEU A 137 -17.32 -20.93 -8.62
C LEU A 137 -17.30 -19.43 -8.95
N LEU A 138 -17.69 -19.06 -10.17
CA LEU A 138 -17.86 -17.67 -10.58
C LEU A 138 -19.01 -16.99 -9.83
N GLY A 139 -20.11 -17.70 -9.58
CA GLY A 139 -21.19 -17.22 -8.72
C GLY A 139 -20.73 -17.00 -7.27
N VAL A 140 -19.86 -17.87 -6.75
CA VAL A 140 -19.29 -17.73 -5.39
C VAL A 140 -18.28 -16.58 -5.32
N SER A 141 -17.32 -16.52 -6.25
CA SER A 141 -16.27 -15.50 -6.24
C SER A 141 -16.78 -14.14 -6.68
N GLN A 142 -17.79 -14.09 -7.55
CA GLN A 142 -18.24 -12.86 -8.23
C GLN A 142 -17.12 -12.12 -9.00
N SER A 143 -16.04 -12.84 -9.30
CA SER A 143 -14.84 -12.35 -9.95
C SER A 143 -14.37 -13.35 -11.00
N LEU A 144 -14.09 -12.83 -12.19
CA LEU A 144 -13.46 -13.58 -13.27
C LEU A 144 -12.01 -13.10 -13.41
N GLY A 145 -11.03 -13.96 -13.12
CA GLY A 145 -9.63 -13.69 -13.45
C GLY A 145 -9.41 -13.68 -14.97
N LEU A 146 -8.41 -12.94 -15.43
CA LEU A 146 -7.95 -12.94 -16.82
C LEU A 146 -6.50 -13.36 -16.91
N ASN A 147 -6.16 -14.13 -17.94
CA ASN A 147 -4.80 -14.44 -18.34
C ASN A 147 -4.68 -14.34 -19.86
N ILE A 148 -4.06 -13.30 -20.37
CA ILE A 148 -3.84 -13.09 -21.80
C ILE A 148 -2.40 -13.47 -22.10
N VAL A 149 -2.22 -14.44 -22.96
CA VAL A 149 -0.89 -14.96 -23.31
C VAL A 149 -0.41 -14.24 -24.56
N ASN A 150 0.75 -13.60 -24.43
CA ASN A 150 1.48 -12.97 -25.51
C ASN A 150 2.72 -13.82 -25.84
N PRO A 151 2.94 -14.18 -27.11
CA PRO A 151 4.03 -15.06 -27.51
C PRO A 151 5.44 -14.47 -27.30
N GLU A 152 5.57 -13.14 -27.28
CA GLU A 152 6.86 -12.44 -27.16
C GLU A 152 7.13 -11.97 -25.72
N GLU A 153 6.10 -11.47 -25.05
CA GLU A 153 6.22 -10.71 -23.80
C GLU A 153 5.72 -11.49 -22.57
N GLY A 154 5.11 -12.67 -22.76
CA GLY A 154 4.67 -13.53 -21.65
C GLY A 154 3.19 -13.41 -21.34
N HIS A 155 2.81 -13.02 -20.12
CA HIS A 155 1.42 -13.11 -19.66
C HIS A 155 0.89 -11.77 -19.15
N PHE A 156 -0.36 -11.43 -19.45
CA PHE A 156 -1.07 -10.31 -18.84
C PHE A 156 -2.17 -10.84 -17.94
N TYR A 157 -2.29 -10.29 -16.73
CA TYR A 157 -3.32 -10.69 -15.77
C TYR A 157 -4.26 -9.54 -15.44
N GLY A 158 -5.53 -9.88 -15.29
CA GLY A 158 -6.60 -8.93 -14.99
C GLY A 158 -7.68 -9.57 -14.13
N ALA A 159 -8.68 -8.78 -13.75
CA ALA A 159 -9.90 -9.30 -13.14
C ALA A 159 -11.11 -8.53 -13.66
N LEU A 160 -12.18 -9.23 -14.01
CA LEU A 160 -13.46 -8.65 -14.38
C LEU A 160 -14.47 -8.87 -13.26
N ARG A 161 -15.25 -7.82 -13.00
CA ARG A 161 -16.35 -7.84 -12.05
C ARG A 161 -17.59 -8.43 -12.71
N LEU A 162 -18.32 -9.27 -11.98
CA LEU A 162 -19.65 -9.67 -12.42
C LEU A 162 -20.62 -8.50 -12.31
N LYS A 163 -21.42 -8.26 -13.35
CA LYS A 163 -22.50 -7.28 -13.32
C LYS A 163 -23.46 -7.51 -12.16
N GLY A 164 -23.91 -6.42 -11.56
CA GLY A 164 -24.80 -6.45 -10.40
C GLY A 164 -24.10 -6.79 -9.08
N THR A 165 -22.77 -6.70 -9.03
CA THR A 165 -22.00 -6.90 -7.79
C THR A 165 -21.27 -5.61 -7.42
N ASP A 166 -21.36 -5.23 -6.14
CA ASP A 166 -20.74 -4.01 -5.60
C ASP A 166 -19.45 -4.31 -4.83
N LEU A 167 -18.73 -5.36 -5.25
CA LEU A 167 -17.49 -5.75 -4.60
C LEU A 167 -16.38 -4.73 -4.92
N PRO A 168 -15.65 -4.24 -3.91
CA PRO A 168 -14.60 -3.23 -4.12
C PRO A 168 -13.32 -3.82 -4.73
N ALA A 169 -13.07 -5.12 -4.52
CA ALA A 169 -11.87 -5.80 -4.99
C ALA A 169 -12.19 -7.22 -5.49
N PRO A 170 -11.31 -7.85 -6.29
CA PRO A 170 -11.49 -9.22 -6.76
C PRO A 170 -11.44 -10.24 -5.61
N HIS A 171 -12.33 -11.23 -5.68
CA HIS A 171 -12.45 -12.31 -4.70
C HIS A 171 -12.16 -13.66 -5.35
N CYS A 172 -11.92 -14.66 -4.51
CA CYS A 172 -11.81 -16.06 -4.90
C CYS A 172 -12.81 -16.93 -4.13
N ALA A 173 -13.04 -18.14 -4.63
CA ALA A 173 -13.75 -19.15 -3.87
C ALA A 173 -12.76 -19.91 -2.98
N VAL A 174 -13.11 -20.18 -1.73
CA VAL A 174 -12.30 -20.93 -0.77
C VAL A 174 -13.09 -22.08 -0.17
N ILE A 175 -12.42 -23.20 0.10
CA ILE A 175 -12.96 -24.30 0.88
C ILE A 175 -11.90 -24.81 1.86
N ARG A 176 -12.32 -25.19 3.07
CA ARG A 176 -11.44 -25.80 4.07
C ARG A 176 -11.09 -27.22 3.67
N GLY A 177 -9.83 -27.60 3.82
CA GLY A 177 -9.35 -28.95 3.59
C GLY A 177 -8.08 -29.04 2.75
N LYS A 178 -7.60 -30.26 2.56
CA LYS A 178 -6.48 -30.55 1.65
C LYS A 178 -7.02 -30.75 0.25
N LEU A 179 -6.28 -30.23 -0.73
CA LEU A 179 -6.61 -30.40 -2.15
C LEU A 179 -6.70 -31.89 -2.50
N THR A 180 -7.90 -32.34 -2.84
CA THR A 180 -8.21 -33.68 -3.35
C THR A 180 -9.19 -33.55 -4.51
N PRO A 181 -9.22 -34.49 -5.48
CA PRO A 181 -10.18 -34.46 -6.58
C PRO A 181 -11.64 -34.34 -6.10
N LYS A 182 -11.98 -35.07 -5.03
CA LYS A 182 -13.31 -35.01 -4.41
C LYS A 182 -13.66 -33.62 -3.88
N LEU A 183 -12.71 -32.91 -3.26
CA LEU A 183 -12.92 -31.53 -2.79
C LEU A 183 -13.15 -30.54 -3.95
N VAL A 184 -12.48 -30.78 -5.08
CA VAL A 184 -12.66 -29.98 -6.31
C VAL A 184 -14.04 -30.22 -6.92
N GLU A 185 -14.63 -31.40 -6.72
CA GLU A 185 -15.97 -31.77 -7.19
C GLU A 185 -17.09 -31.42 -6.20
N ASP A 186 -16.78 -31.26 -4.90
CA ASP A 186 -17.76 -30.97 -3.85
C ASP A 186 -18.48 -29.61 -4.08
N ALA A 187 -19.80 -29.67 -4.20
CA ALA A 187 -20.62 -28.59 -4.74
C ALA A 187 -21.10 -27.55 -3.73
N LEU A 188 -21.03 -27.80 -2.42
CA LEU A 188 -21.79 -27.00 -1.43
C LEU A 188 -20.96 -26.34 -0.31
N GLY A 189 -19.64 -26.52 -0.28
CA GLY A 189 -18.78 -26.03 0.81
C GLY A 189 -17.94 -24.79 0.49
N TRP A 190 -18.07 -24.22 -0.71
CA TRP A 190 -17.22 -23.11 -1.15
C TRP A 190 -17.79 -21.78 -0.66
N THR A 191 -16.95 -20.97 -0.02
CA THR A 191 -17.29 -19.63 0.44
C THR A 191 -16.46 -18.59 -0.31
N ARG A 192 -16.93 -17.35 -0.31
CA ARG A 192 -16.18 -16.22 -0.87
C ARG A 192 -15.07 -15.78 0.09
N MET A 193 -13.90 -15.47 -0.44
CA MET A 193 -12.78 -14.89 0.30
C MET A 193 -12.17 -13.75 -0.51
N THR A 194 -11.92 -12.63 0.17
CA THR A 194 -11.04 -11.57 -0.35
C THR A 194 -9.60 -12.03 -0.12
N PRO A 195 -8.83 -12.35 -1.17
CA PRO A 195 -7.43 -12.68 -0.97
C PRO A 195 -6.69 -11.44 -0.46
N LEU A 196 -5.80 -11.63 0.52
CA LEU A 196 -4.88 -10.57 0.94
C LEU A 196 -4.02 -10.16 -0.26
N ALA A 197 -3.65 -8.88 -0.35
CA ALA A 197 -2.77 -8.39 -1.41
C ALA A 197 -1.51 -9.26 -1.54
N ASP A 198 -0.89 -9.64 -0.42
CA ASP A 198 0.29 -10.53 -0.39
C ASP A 198 0.06 -11.90 -1.04
N ALA A 199 -1.16 -12.45 -0.98
CA ALA A 199 -1.54 -13.76 -1.51
C ALA A 199 -1.89 -13.76 -3.01
N LEU A 200 -1.94 -12.58 -3.63
CA LEU A 200 -2.15 -12.41 -5.07
C LEU A 200 -0.80 -12.33 -5.85
N GLY A 201 0.33 -12.68 -5.21
CA GLY A 201 1.65 -12.70 -5.85
C GLY A 201 2.39 -11.35 -5.87
N PHE A 202 2.03 -10.41 -5.00
CA PHE A 202 2.50 -9.01 -4.99
C PHE A 202 3.97 -8.78 -4.60
N LYS A 203 4.82 -9.80 -4.64
CA LYS A 203 6.27 -9.63 -4.35
C LYS A 203 7.16 -9.59 -5.58
N ALA A 204 6.63 -9.64 -6.80
CA ALA A 204 7.46 -9.97 -7.95
C ALA A 204 7.50 -8.97 -9.13
N ASP A 205 6.66 -7.93 -9.21
CA ASP A 205 6.79 -6.89 -10.27
C ASP A 205 7.50 -5.60 -9.82
N GLY A 206 7.68 -5.38 -8.52
CA GLY A 206 8.42 -4.21 -8.04
C GLY A 206 7.78 -2.84 -8.33
N LYS A 207 6.57 -2.76 -8.90
CA LYS A 207 5.65 -1.60 -9.02
C LYS A 207 4.25 -2.21 -9.27
N ILE A 208 3.10 -1.77 -8.75
CA ILE A 208 2.44 -0.47 -8.99
C ILE A 208 1.36 -0.28 -7.91
N HIS A 209 1.70 0.13 -6.68
CA HIS A 209 0.74 0.84 -5.83
C HIS A 209 1.41 2.06 -5.24
N THR A 210 0.77 3.20 -5.42
CA THR A 210 1.00 4.36 -4.57
C THR A 210 0.51 3.98 -3.18
N GLU A 211 1.42 3.72 -2.26
CA GLU A 211 1.11 3.36 -0.88
C GLU A 211 1.32 4.58 0.01
N THR A 212 0.40 4.85 0.93
CA THR A 212 0.56 5.90 1.92
C THR A 212 0.63 5.28 3.31
N VAL A 213 1.68 5.63 4.05
CA VAL A 213 1.93 5.09 5.39
C VAL A 213 2.11 6.24 6.38
N THR A 214 1.37 6.17 7.49
CA THR A 214 1.53 7.07 8.62
C THR A 214 2.33 6.38 9.72
N TYR A 215 3.44 7.00 10.10
CA TYR A 215 4.28 6.61 11.23
C TYR A 215 4.18 7.64 12.34
N GLY A 216 4.59 7.26 13.55
CA GLY A 216 4.63 8.19 14.66
C GLY A 216 4.97 7.54 15.99
N ALA A 217 5.17 8.40 16.98
CA ALA A 217 5.28 8.01 18.38
C ALA A 217 4.61 9.07 19.24
N ASP A 218 3.73 8.63 20.13
CA ASP A 218 3.01 9.44 21.11
C ASP A 218 2.83 8.68 22.43
N ALA A 219 2.06 9.24 23.37
CA ALA A 219 1.78 8.63 24.67
C ALA A 219 1.11 7.24 24.57
N ASP A 220 0.33 7.00 23.52
CA ASP A 220 -0.49 5.80 23.36
C ASP A 220 0.26 4.66 22.65
N GLY A 221 1.34 4.97 21.92
CA GLY A 221 2.21 3.96 21.34
C GLY A 221 3.20 4.48 20.30
N GLU A 222 3.94 3.54 19.71
CA GLU A 222 4.83 3.80 18.59
C GLU A 222 4.50 2.90 17.39
N PHE A 223 4.55 3.50 16.20
CA PHE A 223 4.62 2.81 14.92
C PHE A 223 5.67 3.54 14.07
N ILE A 224 6.90 3.07 14.17
CA ILE A 224 8.08 3.68 13.52
C ILE A 224 8.75 2.66 12.60
N PRO A 225 9.37 3.10 11.49
CA PRO A 225 10.09 2.19 10.60
C PRO A 225 11.27 1.57 11.36
N ARG A 226 11.49 0.27 11.14
CA ARG A 226 12.61 -0.47 11.76
C ARG A 226 13.53 -1.04 10.68
N ASN A 227 14.82 -1.08 10.99
CA ASN A 227 15.83 -1.89 10.30
C ASN A 227 16.16 -1.48 8.84
N LEU A 228 16.20 -0.18 8.54
CA LEU A 228 16.84 0.27 7.30
C LEU A 228 18.37 0.38 7.51
N GLU A 229 19.10 -0.59 6.98
CA GLU A 229 20.57 -0.54 6.90
C GLU A 229 21.00 -0.17 5.48
N ARG A 230 21.70 0.96 5.34
CA ARG A 230 22.26 1.39 4.06
C ARG A 230 23.74 1.02 3.98
N LYS A 231 24.22 0.77 2.76
CA LYS A 231 25.65 0.58 2.47
C LYS A 231 26.36 1.87 2.05
N LYS A 232 25.60 2.89 1.64
CA LYS A 232 26.11 4.17 1.13
C LYS A 232 25.38 5.32 1.81
N CYS A 233 26.08 6.44 1.98
CA CYS A 233 25.50 7.67 2.49
C CYS A 233 24.30 8.09 1.62
N ALA A 234 23.16 8.38 2.26
CA ALA A 234 21.94 8.79 1.57
C ALA A 234 22.07 10.16 0.89
N LEU A 235 23.01 11.00 1.32
CA LEU A 235 23.22 12.35 0.79
C LEU A 235 24.27 12.36 -0.32
N CYS A 236 25.52 12.01 -0.01
CA CYS A 236 26.63 12.11 -0.97
C CYS A 236 26.90 10.83 -1.78
N GLY A 237 26.20 9.73 -1.47
CA GLY A 237 26.40 8.45 -2.15
C GLY A 237 27.73 7.74 -1.85
N SER A 238 28.60 8.30 -0.99
CA SER A 238 29.88 7.66 -0.64
C SER A 238 29.63 6.31 0.05
N GLY A 239 30.35 5.28 -0.40
CA GLY A 239 30.43 3.97 0.27
C GLY A 239 31.65 3.86 1.19
N GLU A 240 32.50 4.88 1.21
CA GLU A 240 33.71 4.96 2.01
C GLU A 240 33.38 5.70 3.31
N GLY A 241 33.25 4.95 4.40
CA GLY A 241 33.00 5.48 5.74
C GLY A 241 31.99 4.64 6.53
N GLN A 242 32.22 4.51 7.84
CA GLN A 242 31.20 3.97 8.74
C GLN A 242 30.01 4.93 8.78
N LEU A 243 28.85 4.48 8.30
CA LEU A 243 27.62 5.26 8.45
C LEU A 243 27.31 5.45 9.94
N THR A 244 26.99 6.67 10.30
CA THR A 244 26.68 7.07 11.66
C THR A 244 25.20 6.84 11.97
N ARG A 245 24.89 6.65 13.26
CA ARG A 245 23.52 6.42 13.74
C ARG A 245 22.83 7.77 13.89
N GLU A 246 21.83 8.02 13.06
CA GLU A 246 21.19 9.32 12.91
C GLU A 246 19.79 9.37 13.48
N HIS A 247 19.48 10.46 14.18
CA HIS A 247 18.11 10.83 14.54
C HIS A 247 17.45 11.44 13.30
N CYS A 248 16.57 10.67 12.66
CA CYS A 248 15.77 11.14 11.53
C CYS A 248 14.61 12.01 12.00
N THR A 249 14.00 11.64 13.12
CA THR A 249 13.18 12.56 13.90
C THR A 249 14.10 13.61 14.53
N PRO A 250 13.75 14.91 14.48
CA PRO A 250 14.51 15.95 15.17
C PRO A 250 14.74 15.59 16.65
N LYS A 251 16.00 15.57 17.09
CA LYS A 251 16.35 15.08 18.44
C LYS A 251 15.69 15.92 19.53
N TRP A 252 15.77 17.26 19.39
CA TRP A 252 15.16 18.19 20.34
C TRP A 252 13.64 17.98 20.47
N LEU A 253 12.98 17.56 19.38
CA LEU A 253 11.55 17.27 19.38
C LEU A 253 11.25 15.99 20.18
N ALA A 254 11.96 14.91 19.88
CA ALA A 254 11.78 13.62 20.55
C ALA A 254 12.11 13.70 22.05
N ASP A 255 13.21 14.38 22.40
CA ASP A 255 13.62 14.59 23.80
C ASP A 255 12.56 15.39 24.57
N ARG A 256 12.07 16.50 23.99
CA ARG A 256 11.07 17.36 24.64
C ARG A 256 9.73 16.68 24.84
N MET A 257 9.31 15.86 23.88
CA MET A 257 8.03 15.14 23.94
C MET A 257 8.12 13.83 24.71
N ASN A 258 9.34 13.40 25.09
CA ASN A 258 9.61 12.11 25.71
C ASN A 258 8.99 10.94 24.92
N VAL A 259 9.32 10.89 23.62
CA VAL A 259 8.84 9.89 22.66
C VAL A 259 10.01 9.22 21.93
N THR A 260 9.79 8.01 21.42
CA THR A 260 10.81 7.28 20.69
C THR A 260 11.14 7.96 19.35
N PRO A 261 12.41 8.34 19.10
CA PRO A 261 12.82 8.89 17.81
C PRO A 261 12.97 7.79 16.75
N VAL A 262 12.76 8.14 15.49
CA VAL A 262 13.23 7.33 14.36
C VAL A 262 14.75 7.47 14.26
N VAL A 263 15.45 6.35 14.35
CA VAL A 263 16.92 6.32 14.32
C VAL A 263 17.43 5.25 13.36
N VAL A 264 18.25 5.64 12.38
CA VAL A 264 18.79 4.72 11.35
C VAL A 264 20.26 5.04 11.01
N ARG A 265 20.97 4.10 10.39
CA ARG A 265 22.35 4.31 9.90
C ARG A 265 22.33 4.68 8.43
N MET A 266 22.44 5.98 8.11
CA MET A 266 22.25 6.43 6.72
C MET A 266 23.15 7.57 6.22
N LEU A 267 23.87 8.29 7.08
CA LEU A 267 24.77 9.37 6.68
C LEU A 267 26.21 9.03 7.05
N CYS A 268 27.18 9.61 6.34
CA CYS A 268 28.57 9.65 6.79
C CYS A 268 28.78 10.82 7.77
N SER A 269 29.85 10.79 8.57
CA SER A 269 30.10 11.78 9.62
C SER A 269 30.15 13.23 9.12
N SER A 270 30.67 13.46 7.91
CA SER A 270 30.74 14.81 7.33
C SER A 270 29.36 15.36 6.96
N CYS A 271 28.53 14.55 6.29
CA CYS A 271 27.16 14.92 5.95
C CYS A 271 26.31 15.14 7.20
N ASN A 272 26.48 14.30 8.23
CA ASN A 272 25.74 14.44 9.48
C ASN A 272 26.06 15.77 10.20
N GLY A 273 27.34 16.09 10.38
CA GLY A 273 27.76 17.30 11.11
C GLY A 273 27.26 18.61 10.51
N LYS A 274 27.04 18.66 9.18
CA LYS A 274 26.48 19.83 8.48
C LYS A 274 25.03 20.11 8.92
N PHE A 275 24.18 19.09 8.98
CA PHE A 275 22.74 19.28 9.26
C PHE A 275 22.44 19.73 10.69
N GLY A 276 23.20 19.24 11.68
CA GLY A 276 23.00 19.63 13.08
C GLY A 276 23.11 21.14 13.29
N LYS A 277 24.22 21.74 12.85
CA LYS A 277 24.52 23.16 13.04
C LYS A 277 23.66 24.08 12.17
N THR A 278 23.37 23.67 10.93
CA THR A 278 22.67 24.53 9.97
C THR A 278 21.16 24.56 10.21
N PHE A 279 20.56 23.46 10.66
CA PHE A 279 19.10 23.32 10.72
C PHE A 279 18.56 22.94 12.10
N GLU A 280 19.15 21.96 12.77
CA GLU A 280 18.56 21.43 14.02
C GLU A 280 18.68 22.43 15.18
N GLU A 281 19.87 22.97 15.43
CA GLU A 281 20.09 23.91 16.53
C GLU A 281 19.26 25.21 16.38
N PRO A 282 19.24 25.89 15.21
CA PRO A 282 18.46 27.12 15.05
C PRO A 282 16.96 26.89 15.18
N VAL A 283 16.43 25.78 14.64
CA VAL A 283 14.98 25.52 14.71
C VAL A 283 14.55 25.09 16.11
N ALA A 284 15.39 24.37 16.86
CA ALA A 284 15.12 24.10 18.27
C ALA A 284 14.96 25.40 19.08
N GLU A 285 15.87 26.37 18.89
CA GLU A 285 15.80 27.69 19.55
C GLU A 285 14.53 28.47 19.13
N LEU A 286 14.19 28.46 17.84
CA LEU A 286 12.97 29.11 17.35
C LEU A 286 11.70 28.46 17.90
N HIS A 287 11.68 27.13 18.03
CA HIS A 287 10.57 26.42 18.65
C HIS A 287 10.41 26.81 20.12
N GLU A 288 11.50 26.86 20.89
CA GLU A 288 11.48 27.28 22.30
C GLU A 288 10.92 28.68 22.50
N LYS A 289 11.20 29.59 21.57
CA LYS A 289 10.71 30.98 21.59
C LYS A 289 9.30 31.15 21.00
N GLY A 290 8.71 30.09 20.43
CA GLY A 290 7.43 30.16 19.73
C GLY A 290 7.50 30.94 18.42
N TRP A 291 8.66 30.95 17.74
CA TRP A 291 8.95 31.78 16.57
C TRP A 291 8.95 31.02 15.24
N LEU A 292 8.49 29.76 15.21
CA LEU A 292 8.51 28.95 13.98
C LEU A 292 7.66 29.51 12.85
N ILE A 293 6.60 30.26 13.15
CA ILE A 293 5.71 30.88 12.15
C ILE A 293 6.07 32.35 11.84
N VAL A 294 7.12 32.90 12.47
CA VAL A 294 7.52 34.29 12.26
C VAL A 294 8.15 34.45 10.87
N PRO A 295 7.67 35.39 10.02
CA PRO A 295 8.14 35.51 8.63
C PRO A 295 9.65 35.68 8.47
N ALA A 296 10.32 36.37 9.42
CA ALA A 296 11.77 36.59 9.40
C ALA A 296 12.58 35.28 9.45
N HIS A 297 12.01 34.20 9.98
CA HIS A 297 12.67 32.90 10.11
C HIS A 297 12.15 31.85 9.11
N ARG A 298 11.25 32.25 8.20
CA ARG A 298 10.59 31.32 7.27
C ARG A 298 11.58 30.49 6.47
N SER A 299 12.66 31.10 5.96
CA SER A 299 13.64 30.40 5.13
C SER A 299 14.30 29.23 5.86
N VAL A 300 14.76 29.43 7.11
CA VAL A 300 15.40 28.36 7.88
C VAL A 300 14.40 27.28 8.30
N VAL A 301 13.17 27.66 8.64
CA VAL A 301 12.11 26.70 9.02
C VAL A 301 11.71 25.82 7.82
N LEU A 302 11.51 26.41 6.63
CA LEU A 302 11.14 25.63 5.45
C LEU A 302 12.25 24.67 5.01
N ARG A 303 13.52 25.11 5.06
CA ARG A 303 14.66 24.21 4.78
C ARG A 303 14.77 23.09 5.80
N TRP A 304 14.57 23.37 7.08
CA TRP A 304 14.53 22.33 8.11
C TRP A 304 13.36 21.35 7.89
N ALA A 305 12.20 21.83 7.47
CA ALA A 305 11.04 20.97 7.14
C ALA A 305 11.37 20.02 5.98
N VAL A 306 11.98 20.52 4.90
CA VAL A 306 12.44 19.68 3.78
C VAL A 306 13.51 18.69 4.25
N LYS A 307 14.48 19.12 5.06
CA LYS A 307 15.49 18.21 5.63
C LYS A 307 14.83 17.10 6.41
N THR A 308 13.86 17.44 7.27
CA THR A 308 13.15 16.46 8.11
C THR A 308 12.36 15.48 7.25
N ALA A 309 11.67 15.96 6.22
CA ALA A 309 10.97 15.13 5.24
C ALA A 309 11.92 14.17 4.53
N ILE A 310 13.07 14.64 4.03
CA ILE A 310 14.09 13.80 3.40
C ILE A 310 14.55 12.70 4.35
N MET A 311 14.88 13.05 5.60
CA MET A 311 15.45 12.10 6.55
C MET A 311 14.45 10.99 6.94
N LEU A 312 13.21 11.36 7.25
CA LEU A 312 12.15 10.41 7.64
C LEU A 312 11.67 9.57 6.46
N SER A 313 11.52 10.16 5.28
CA SER A 313 11.19 9.44 4.05
C SER A 313 12.30 8.45 3.67
N THR A 314 13.57 8.87 3.77
CA THR A 314 14.71 7.98 3.53
C THR A 314 14.71 6.81 4.52
N ALA A 315 14.51 7.08 5.82
CA ALA A 315 14.44 6.06 6.86
C ALA A 315 13.30 5.06 6.66
N SER A 316 12.25 5.48 5.94
CA SER A 316 11.08 4.67 5.61
C SER A 316 11.19 4.00 4.22
N GLY A 317 12.34 4.11 3.54
CA GLY A 317 12.57 3.46 2.25
C GLY A 317 11.96 4.17 1.03
N VAL A 318 11.56 5.44 1.17
CA VAL A 318 11.08 6.26 0.05
C VAL A 318 12.26 6.79 -0.77
N ARG A 319 12.12 6.80 -2.10
CA ARG A 319 13.08 7.44 -3.01
C ARG A 319 12.92 8.95 -2.94
N ILE A 320 14.03 9.66 -2.76
CA ILE A 320 14.03 11.13 -2.62
C ILE A 320 14.41 11.76 -3.96
N PRO A 321 13.60 12.68 -4.52
CA PRO A 321 13.98 13.44 -5.70
C PRO A 321 15.22 14.31 -5.43
N PRO A 322 16.21 14.35 -6.36
CA PRO A 322 17.44 15.15 -6.20
C PRO A 322 17.20 16.63 -5.88
N GLU A 323 16.11 17.21 -6.38
CA GLU A 323 15.76 18.62 -6.25
C GLU A 323 15.46 19.03 -4.81
N LEU A 324 15.03 18.09 -3.97
CA LEU A 324 14.87 18.33 -2.54
C LEU A 324 16.22 18.56 -1.86
N PHE A 325 17.28 17.88 -2.30
CA PHE A 325 18.63 18.11 -1.80
C PHE A 325 19.18 19.46 -2.29
N ALA A 326 18.98 19.79 -3.57
CA ALA A 326 19.36 21.10 -4.12
C ALA A 326 18.69 22.26 -3.36
N PHE A 327 17.44 22.07 -2.89
CA PHE A 327 16.74 23.07 -2.09
C PHE A 327 17.40 23.30 -0.72
N LEU A 328 17.96 22.26 -0.11
CA LEU A 328 18.69 22.40 1.16
C LEU A 328 19.98 23.19 1.00
N ASP A 329 20.69 23.00 -0.11
CA ASP A 329 21.92 23.75 -0.40
C ASP A 329 21.62 25.19 -0.83
N GLY A 330 20.42 25.44 -1.36
CA GLY A 330 20.00 26.76 -1.85
C GLY A 330 20.12 26.98 -3.32
N ASP A 331 20.39 25.89 -4.03
CA ASP A 331 20.65 25.89 -5.46
C ASP A 331 19.40 25.49 -6.26
N SER A 332 18.28 25.16 -5.60
CA SER A 332 17.05 24.76 -6.29
C SER A 332 16.27 25.95 -6.84
N THR A 333 15.95 25.86 -8.13
CA THR A 333 14.97 26.68 -8.85
C THR A 333 13.74 25.85 -9.26
N ASP A 334 13.53 24.67 -8.65
CA ASP A 334 12.38 23.81 -8.99
C ASP A 334 11.09 24.43 -8.47
N ASP A 335 10.31 25.01 -9.38
CA ASP A 335 9.04 25.68 -9.11
C ASP A 335 7.92 24.70 -8.71
N ARG A 336 8.14 23.39 -8.89
CA ARG A 336 7.21 22.35 -8.44
C ARG A 336 7.36 22.02 -6.96
N LEU A 337 8.51 22.32 -6.35
CA LEU A 337 8.72 22.07 -4.93
C LEU A 337 7.94 23.08 -4.10
N THR A 338 7.03 22.55 -3.29
CA THR A 338 6.10 23.32 -2.47
C THR A 338 6.21 22.89 -1.01
N VAL A 339 6.39 23.87 -0.14
CA VAL A 339 6.56 23.65 1.30
C VAL A 339 5.57 24.53 2.05
N HIS A 340 4.61 23.89 2.69
CA HIS A 340 3.62 24.57 3.53
C HIS A 340 3.96 24.31 4.98
N PHE A 341 4.02 25.37 5.78
CA PHE A 341 4.25 25.29 7.22
C PHE A 341 3.23 26.17 7.92
N HIS A 342 2.47 25.62 8.86
CA HIS A 342 1.50 26.39 9.62
C HIS A 342 1.31 25.85 11.04
N GLU A 343 0.73 26.69 11.89
CA GLU A 343 0.30 26.33 13.25
C GLU A 343 -1.21 26.03 13.22
N SER A 344 -1.60 24.93 13.86
CA SER A 344 -2.99 24.55 14.07
C SER A 344 -3.24 24.32 15.55
N PRO A 345 -3.71 25.35 16.28
CA PRO A 345 -3.95 25.24 17.73
C PRO A 345 -4.94 24.13 18.11
N GLN A 346 -5.78 23.72 17.15
CA GLN A 346 -6.77 22.66 17.31
C GLN A 346 -6.19 21.24 17.17
N ARG A 347 -4.93 21.10 16.74
CA ARG A 347 -4.23 19.83 16.50
C ARG A 347 -3.01 19.75 17.42
N GLN A 348 -3.24 19.70 18.74
CA GLN A 348 -2.15 19.48 19.69
C GLN A 348 -1.86 17.98 19.84
N LEU A 349 -0.61 17.58 19.63
CA LEU A 349 -0.13 16.21 19.75
C LEU A 349 1.05 16.14 20.74
N GLN A 350 0.94 15.28 21.75
CA GLN A 350 2.05 14.94 22.64
C GLN A 350 2.91 13.83 22.02
N GLY A 351 3.62 14.20 20.96
CA GLY A 351 4.39 13.29 20.12
C GLY A 351 4.48 13.82 18.70
N TYR A 352 4.83 12.95 17.77
CA TYR A 352 4.87 13.28 16.36
C TYR A 352 4.19 12.20 15.53
N ARG A 353 3.58 12.63 14.42
CA ARG A 353 3.08 11.76 13.36
C ARG A 353 3.58 12.30 12.03
N TYR A 354 4.00 11.43 11.14
CA TYR A 354 4.34 11.80 9.79
C TYR A 354 3.74 10.81 8.80
N THR A 355 3.25 11.33 7.68
CA THR A 355 2.66 10.54 6.61
C THR A 355 3.49 10.75 5.36
N LEU A 356 3.76 9.67 4.65
CA LEU A 356 4.50 9.70 3.39
C LEU A 356 3.84 8.81 2.37
N THR A 357 4.09 9.12 1.11
CA THR A 357 3.55 8.37 -0.01
C THR A 357 4.69 7.77 -0.84
N HIS A 358 4.64 6.46 -1.01
CA HIS A 358 5.48 5.70 -1.93
C HIS A 358 4.85 5.75 -3.32
N PHE A 359 5.07 6.84 -4.07
CA PHE A 359 4.57 6.94 -5.43
C PHE A 359 5.21 5.91 -6.37
N ARG A 360 4.40 5.41 -7.32
CA ARG A 360 4.79 4.45 -8.35
C ARG A 360 4.06 4.80 -9.66
N GLY A 361 4.51 4.25 -10.78
CA GLY A 361 3.87 4.47 -12.08
C GLY A 361 4.12 5.89 -12.60
N GLU A 362 3.08 6.54 -13.14
CA GLU A 362 3.16 7.90 -13.68
C GLU A 362 3.55 8.96 -12.63
N TYR A 363 3.37 8.67 -11.34
CA TYR A 363 3.76 9.56 -10.25
C TYR A 363 5.13 9.22 -9.65
N GLU A 364 5.92 8.29 -10.21
CA GLU A 364 7.16 7.79 -9.57
C GLU A 364 8.18 8.88 -9.19
N ASP A 365 8.22 9.98 -9.95
CA ASP A 365 9.07 11.14 -9.65
C ASP A 365 8.41 12.15 -8.69
N SER A 366 7.21 11.87 -8.21
CA SER A 366 6.50 12.69 -7.23
C SER A 366 6.99 12.43 -5.82
N PHE A 367 6.81 13.42 -4.96
CA PHE A 367 7.10 13.34 -3.54
C PHE A 367 5.99 14.02 -2.75
N LEU A 368 5.51 13.36 -1.70
CA LEU A 368 4.54 13.92 -0.77
C LEU A 368 4.83 13.40 0.64
N PHE A 369 5.03 14.36 1.54
CA PHE A 369 5.31 14.14 2.93
C PHE A 369 4.54 15.15 3.77
N SER A 370 3.98 14.72 4.88
CA SER A 370 3.40 15.60 5.88
C SER A 370 3.82 15.19 7.28
N MET A 371 3.88 16.15 8.20
CA MET A 371 4.21 15.88 9.60
C MET A 371 3.46 16.83 10.53
N LEU A 372 2.91 16.25 11.59
CA LEU A 372 2.26 16.91 12.72
C LEU A 372 3.10 16.67 13.98
N PHE A 373 3.40 17.73 14.72
CA PHE A 373 4.04 17.66 16.03
C PHE A 373 3.66 18.88 16.88
N ASP A 374 3.47 18.68 18.19
CA ASP A 374 2.90 19.71 19.07
C ASP A 374 1.65 20.32 18.42
N ARG A 375 1.69 21.59 18.02
CA ARG A 375 0.62 22.31 17.29
C ARG A 375 1.02 22.70 15.87
N HIS A 376 2.16 22.23 15.40
CA HIS A 376 2.72 22.59 14.10
C HIS A 376 2.49 21.47 13.10
N PHE A 377 2.18 21.87 11.88
CA PHE A 377 2.01 20.96 10.77
C PHE A 377 2.72 21.50 9.54
N PHE A 378 3.35 20.61 8.78
CA PHE A 378 3.93 20.98 7.51
C PHE A 378 3.78 19.89 6.45
N VAL A 379 3.79 20.32 5.20
CA VAL A 379 3.75 19.48 4.00
C VAL A 379 4.93 19.84 3.12
N VAL A 380 5.58 18.83 2.58
CA VAL A 380 6.56 18.94 1.50
C VAL A 380 6.03 18.14 0.33
N ALA A 381 5.75 18.83 -0.78
CA ALA A 381 5.25 18.21 -2.00
C ALA A 381 6.12 18.61 -3.20
N ARG A 382 6.32 17.67 -4.12
CA ARG A 382 6.89 17.90 -5.43
C ARG A 382 6.19 16.94 -6.40
N PRO A 383 5.18 17.39 -7.15
CA PRO A 383 4.55 16.55 -8.15
C PRO A 383 5.48 16.28 -9.36
N ALA A 384 5.31 15.14 -10.00
CA ALA A 384 5.88 14.83 -11.31
C ALA A 384 4.99 15.39 -12.43
N ASP A 385 5.56 15.64 -13.61
CA ASP A 385 4.77 16.05 -14.76
C ASP A 385 3.81 14.93 -15.18
N PRO A 386 2.57 15.24 -15.60
CA PRO A 386 2.01 16.59 -15.85
C PRO A 386 1.29 17.22 -14.64
N VAL A 387 1.44 16.68 -13.43
CA VAL A 387 0.72 17.18 -12.25
C VAL A 387 1.25 18.59 -11.89
N PRO A 388 0.37 19.61 -11.81
CA PRO A 388 0.80 20.97 -11.52
C PRO A 388 1.35 21.11 -10.08
N PRO A 389 2.23 22.10 -9.82
CA PRO A 389 2.69 22.42 -8.47
C PRO A 389 1.52 22.61 -7.49
N LEU A 390 1.74 22.22 -6.23
CA LEU A 390 0.78 22.46 -5.16
C LEU A 390 0.52 23.97 -5.04
N GLY A 391 -0.71 24.41 -5.29
CA GLY A 391 -1.10 25.80 -5.13
C GLY A 391 -1.15 26.21 -3.65
N ALA A 392 -1.90 27.26 -3.33
CA ALA A 392 -2.22 27.54 -1.93
C ALA A 392 -3.10 26.41 -1.37
N LEU A 393 -2.62 25.72 -0.34
CA LEU A 393 -3.44 24.74 0.37
C LEU A 393 -4.62 25.45 1.04
N ALA A 394 -5.84 25.05 0.68
CA ALA A 394 -7.01 25.43 1.43
C ALA A 394 -6.87 24.92 2.87
N ASN A 395 -7.29 25.72 3.86
CA ASN A 395 -7.47 25.19 5.21
C ASN A 395 -8.51 24.09 5.13
N VAL A 396 -8.08 22.82 5.20
CA VAL A 396 -8.99 21.68 5.22
C VAL A 396 -9.77 21.77 6.52
N SER A 397 -10.94 22.42 6.45
CA SER A 397 -11.89 22.48 7.56
C SER A 397 -12.30 21.05 7.91
N ARG A 398 -12.62 20.80 9.18
CA ARG A 398 -13.00 19.49 9.75
C ARG A 398 -14.18 18.76 9.07
N TRP A 399 -14.70 19.27 7.96
CA TRP A 399 -15.89 18.81 7.24
C TRP A 399 -15.58 18.10 5.91
N HIS A 400 -14.38 17.57 5.73
CA HIS A 400 -14.12 16.72 4.57
C HIS A 400 -14.94 15.41 4.67
N PRO A 401 -15.54 14.88 3.58
CA PRO A 401 -16.57 13.81 3.60
C PRO A 401 -16.14 12.48 4.23
N THR A 402 -14.86 12.29 4.55
CA THR A 402 -14.35 11.10 5.24
C THR A 402 -14.77 11.03 6.72
N HIS A 403 -15.41 12.08 7.25
CA HIS A 403 -16.05 12.10 8.57
C HIS A 403 -17.56 11.80 8.53
N LEU A 404 -17.96 10.68 7.92
CA LEU A 404 -19.28 10.12 8.22
C LEU A 404 -19.35 9.77 9.73
N PRO A 405 -20.34 10.27 10.47
CA PRO A 405 -20.53 9.90 11.88
C PRO A 405 -20.71 8.39 12.02
N GLY A 406 -19.86 7.73 12.81
CA GLY A 406 -19.90 6.28 13.04
C GLY A 406 -18.60 5.53 12.73
N HIS A 407 -17.59 6.20 12.16
CA HIS A 407 -16.26 5.63 11.97
C HIS A 407 -15.32 6.02 13.12
N GLU A 408 -15.13 5.06 14.02
CA GLU A 408 -14.45 5.21 15.30
C GLU A 408 -13.00 5.71 15.24
N ARG A 409 -12.62 6.36 16.35
CA ARG A 409 -11.33 6.95 16.67
C ARG A 409 -10.23 5.89 16.66
N GLY A 410 -9.30 6.00 15.72
CA GLY A 410 -8.06 5.22 15.73
C GLY A 410 -7.34 5.29 14.40
N LEU A 411 -6.27 6.08 14.35
CA LEU A 411 -5.24 6.06 13.29
C LEU A 411 -5.74 6.31 11.86
N ARG A 412 -6.57 7.31 11.62
CA ARG A 412 -6.90 7.76 10.26
C ARG A 412 -5.96 8.89 9.85
N GLY A 413 -5.46 8.82 8.62
CA GLY A 413 -4.36 9.60 8.05
C GLY A 413 -4.42 11.11 8.30
N ASP A 414 -3.30 11.79 8.06
CA ASP A 414 -3.30 13.23 8.15
C ASP A 414 -4.23 13.78 7.07
N THR A 415 -5.44 14.18 7.46
CA THR A 415 -6.56 14.58 6.56
C THR A 415 -6.16 15.53 5.43
N GLN A 416 -5.09 16.31 5.61
CA GLN A 416 -4.57 17.19 4.58
C GLN A 416 -3.69 16.46 3.56
N HIS A 417 -2.92 15.45 3.98
CA HIS A 417 -2.16 14.56 3.09
C HIS A 417 -3.10 13.79 2.15
N ASP A 418 -4.19 13.24 2.71
CA ASP A 418 -5.18 12.49 1.94
C ASP A 418 -5.94 13.40 0.96
N ALA A 419 -6.29 14.62 1.40
CA ALA A 419 -6.92 15.62 0.53
C ALA A 419 -6.00 16.02 -0.63
N ILE A 420 -4.69 16.18 -0.39
CA ILE A 420 -3.72 16.45 -1.46
C ILE A 420 -3.67 15.30 -2.46
N LEU A 421 -3.60 14.04 -1.99
CA LEU A 421 -3.60 12.88 -2.88
C LEU A 421 -4.83 12.83 -3.77
N ARG A 422 -6.03 13.06 -3.20
CA ARG A 422 -7.27 13.08 -3.97
C ARG A 422 -7.32 14.26 -4.94
N GLU A 423 -7.14 15.48 -4.44
CA GLU A 423 -7.42 16.70 -5.20
C GLU A 423 -6.32 17.02 -6.21
N HIS A 424 -5.07 16.63 -5.94
CA HIS A 424 -3.91 17.01 -6.75
C HIS A 424 -3.31 15.84 -7.51
N PHE A 425 -3.40 14.61 -6.98
CA PHE A 425 -2.89 13.44 -7.67
C PHE A 425 -3.99 12.56 -8.27
N ASP A 426 -5.28 12.87 -8.05
CA ASP A 426 -6.42 12.01 -8.43
C ASP A 426 -6.31 10.58 -7.85
N ILE A 427 -5.75 10.49 -6.63
CA ILE A 427 -5.55 9.23 -5.92
C ILE A 427 -6.48 9.18 -4.71
N ASP A 428 -7.48 8.30 -4.79
CA ASP A 428 -8.26 7.89 -3.62
C ASP A 428 -7.57 6.76 -2.85
N LEU A 429 -7.37 7.00 -1.55
CA LEU A 429 -6.82 6.00 -0.64
C LEU A 429 -7.90 5.02 -0.21
N GLU A 430 -7.63 3.74 -0.41
CA GLU A 430 -8.31 2.66 0.28
C GLU A 430 -7.59 2.39 1.60
N TYR A 431 -8.33 2.33 2.70
CA TYR A 431 -7.78 2.07 4.02
C TYR A 431 -7.93 0.60 4.35
N ASP A 432 -6.82 -0.06 4.66
CA ASP A 432 -6.88 -1.38 5.27
C ASP A 432 -7.61 -1.31 6.62
N PRO A 433 -8.37 -2.35 7.01
CA PRO A 433 -8.87 -2.45 8.37
C PRO A 433 -7.66 -2.37 9.33
N VAL A 434 -7.76 -1.51 10.35
CA VAL A 434 -6.67 -1.22 11.30
C VAL A 434 -6.01 -2.54 11.69
N PRO A 435 -4.70 -2.72 11.42
CA PRO A 435 -4.03 -3.94 11.84
C PRO A 435 -4.21 -4.07 13.35
N THR A 436 -4.84 -5.17 13.78
CA THR A 436 -5.13 -5.49 15.18
C THR A 436 -3.89 -5.73 16.03
N LYS A 437 -2.69 -5.44 15.50
CA LYS A 437 -1.47 -5.44 16.29
C LYS A 437 -1.59 -4.33 17.33
N PRO A 438 -1.66 -4.66 18.62
CA PRO A 438 -1.69 -3.65 19.65
C PRO A 438 -0.45 -2.75 19.53
N PRO A 439 -0.58 -1.45 19.80
CA PRO A 439 0.57 -0.56 19.89
C PRO A 439 1.64 -1.21 20.77
N GLN A 440 2.88 -1.20 20.29
CA GLN A 440 3.96 -1.84 21.05
C GLN A 440 4.20 -1.02 22.33
N PRO A 441 4.30 -1.68 23.50
CA PRO A 441 4.63 -0.99 24.73
C PRO A 441 6.02 -0.32 24.59
N ARG A 442 6.10 0.92 25.05
CA ARG A 442 7.35 1.70 25.14
C ARG A 442 8.41 0.87 25.89
N ARG A 443 9.62 0.76 25.33
CA ARG A 443 10.76 0.09 25.96
C ARG A 443 11.53 1.02 26.88
#